data_AF-A0A3C2E857-F1
#
_entry.id   AF-A0A3C2E857-F1
#
_cell.length_a   1.000
_cell.length_b   1.000
_cell.length_c   1.000
_cell.angle_alpha   90.00
_cell.angle_beta   90.00
_cell.angle_gamma   90.00
#
_symmetry.space_group_name_H-M   'P 1'
#
loop_
_entity.id
_entity.type
_entity.pdbx_description
1 polymer ?
#
loop_
_entity_poly.entity_id
_entity_poly.type
_entity_poly.pdbx_seq_one_letter_code
_entity_poly.pdbx_strand_id
1 'polypeptide(L)' 'VDTTWKFREMIAFRDALTSALGLTLLTHTNADGVARGINPIDSGSSLHTQVMKTEALRQALNEHGFDAAFGGARRD' A
#
# COMPACT_ATOMS: atom_id res chain seq x y z
N VAL A 1 -0.40 1.10 2.61
CA VAL A 1 0.38 0.33 1.62
C VAL A 1 0.53 1.14 0.36
N ASP A 2 1.74 1.58 0.07
CA ASP A 2 2.09 2.31 -1.15
C ASP A 2 2.89 1.39 -2.08
N THR A 3 2.45 1.31 -3.33
CA THR A 3 3.07 0.45 -4.34
C THR A 3 4.00 1.23 -5.26
N THR A 4 4.17 2.54 -5.06
CA THR A 4 4.87 3.49 -5.96
C THR A 4 4.28 3.60 -7.38
N TRP A 5 3.12 2.99 -7.61
CA TRP A 5 2.43 2.89 -8.91
C TRP A 5 0.99 3.42 -8.85
N LYS A 6 0.69 4.28 -7.87
CA LYS A 6 -0.63 4.93 -7.76
C LYS A 6 -0.68 6.17 -8.65
N PHE A 7 -1.87 6.49 -9.15
CA PHE A 7 -2.10 7.77 -9.82
C PHE A 7 -1.73 8.92 -8.88
N ARG A 8 -1.08 9.96 -9.41
CA ARG A 8 -0.59 11.09 -8.60
C ARG A 8 -1.74 11.78 -7.87
N GLU A 9 -2.89 11.89 -8.52
CA GLU A 9 -4.12 12.47 -7.99
C GLU A 9 -4.63 11.71 -6.77
N MET A 10 -4.47 10.37 -6.71
CA MET A 10 -4.85 9.58 -5.54
C MET A 10 -3.98 9.93 -4.33
N ILE A 11 -2.68 10.13 -4.54
CA ILE A 11 -1.73 10.50 -3.48
C ILE A 11 -2.03 11.93 -3.01
N ALA A 12 -2.23 12.87 -3.92
CA ALA A 12 -2.59 14.24 -3.58
C ALA A 12 -3.88 14.31 -2.76
N PHE A 13 -4.92 13.57 -3.17
CA PHE A 13 -6.18 13.50 -2.44
C PHE A 13 -6.02 12.89 -1.05
N ARG A 14 -5.30 11.76 -0.94
CA ARG A 14 -4.98 11.10 0.34
C ARG A 14 -4.31 12.08 1.31
N ASP A 15 -3.26 12.77 0.85
CA ASP A 15 -2.45 13.65 1.69
C ASP A 15 -3.26 14.87 2.15
N ALA A 16 -4.03 15.47 1.24
CA ALA A 16 -4.93 16.58 1.58
C ALA A 16 -5.99 16.16 2.61
N LEU A 17 -6.60 14.99 2.46
CA LEU A 17 -7.61 14.48 3.38
C LEU A 17 -7.02 14.17 4.77
N THR A 18 -5.88 13.47 4.81
CA THR A 18 -5.17 13.17 6.06
C THR A 18 -4.81 14.47 6.81
N SER A 19 -4.30 15.47 6.10
CA SER A 19 -3.99 16.78 6.68
C SER A 19 -5.23 17.51 7.18
N ALA A 20 -6.32 17.54 6.40
CA ALA A 20 -7.55 18.23 6.77
C ALA A 20 -8.21 17.63 8.02
N LEU A 21 -8.05 16.32 8.24
CA LEU A 21 -8.58 15.61 9.40
C LEU A 21 -7.60 15.55 10.58
N GLY A 22 -6.38 16.07 10.44
CA GLY A 22 -5.35 16.01 11.49
C GLY A 22 -4.91 14.58 11.83
N LEU A 23 -4.98 13.65 10.88
CA LEU A 23 -4.65 12.24 11.08
C LEU A 23 -3.16 12.00 10.84
N THR A 24 -2.59 11.02 11.56
CA THR A 24 -1.28 10.45 11.20
C THR A 24 -1.52 9.21 10.34
N LEU A 25 -1.09 9.26 9.08
CA LEU A 25 -1.24 8.13 8.15
C LEU A 25 0.07 7.34 8.06
N LEU A 26 0.04 6.09 8.53
CA LEU A 26 1.17 5.17 8.36
C LEU A 26 1.24 4.67 6.91
N THR A 27 2.39 4.84 6.28
CA THR A 27 2.64 4.40 4.91
C THR A 27 3.73 3.34 4.90
N HIS A 28 3.45 2.21 4.26
CA HIS A 28 4.38 1.08 4.12
C HIS A 28 4.60 0.76 2.65
N THR A 29 5.87 0.59 2.26
CA THR A 29 6.30 0.16 0.92
C THR A 29 7.20 -1.07 1.06
N ASN A 30 7.01 -2.09 0.23
CA ASN A 30 7.88 -3.27 0.24
C ASN A 30 9.24 -2.93 -0.40
N ALA A 31 10.26 -2.69 0.43
CA ALA A 31 11.60 -2.31 -0.02
C ALA A 31 12.28 -3.39 -0.88
N ASP A 32 12.05 -4.68 -0.61
CA ASP A 32 12.56 -5.78 -1.43
C ASP A 32 11.95 -5.74 -2.84
N GLY A 33 10.63 -5.54 -2.92
CA GLY A 33 9.94 -5.40 -4.20
C GLY A 33 10.46 -4.22 -5.04
N VAL A 34 10.75 -3.09 -4.39
CA VAL A 34 11.40 -1.94 -5.04
C VAL A 34 12.82 -2.28 -5.51
N ALA A 35 13.63 -2.89 -4.64
CA ALA A 35 15.02 -3.26 -4.97
C ALA A 35 15.11 -4.26 -6.14
N ARG A 36 14.13 -5.14 -6.26
CA ARG A 36 13.99 -6.11 -7.36
C ARG A 36 13.35 -5.52 -8.63
N GLY A 37 12.96 -4.25 -8.61
CA GLY A 37 12.31 -3.59 -9.75
C GLY A 37 10.91 -4.14 -10.07
N ILE A 38 10.21 -4.75 -9.10
CA ILE A 38 8.90 -5.35 -9.33
C ILE A 38 7.87 -4.28 -9.67
N ASN A 39 7.23 -4.43 -10.82
CA ASN A 39 6.29 -3.45 -11.32
C ASN A 39 5.18 -4.09 -12.20
N PRO A 40 4.01 -3.45 -12.37
CA PRO A 40 2.88 -4.07 -13.06
C PRO A 40 3.09 -4.27 -14.56
N ILE A 41 4.08 -3.60 -15.18
CA ILE A 41 4.36 -3.66 -16.61
C ILE A 41 5.32 -4.80 -16.91
N ASP A 42 6.53 -4.76 -16.36
CA ASP A 42 7.60 -5.73 -16.67
C ASP A 42 7.40 -7.06 -15.92
N SER A 43 6.90 -7.00 -14.68
CA SER A 43 6.70 -8.20 -13.85
C SER A 43 5.29 -8.79 -13.99
N GLY A 44 4.39 -8.08 -14.67
CA GLY A 44 2.98 -8.42 -14.77
C GLY A 44 2.19 -8.14 -13.49
N SER A 45 0.86 -8.06 -13.64
CA SER A 45 -0.05 -7.61 -12.58
C SER A 45 -0.14 -8.56 -11.38
N SER A 46 -0.02 -9.87 -11.62
CA SER A 46 -0.13 -10.90 -10.57
C SER A 46 1.03 -10.83 -9.59
N LEU A 47 2.27 -10.91 -10.09
CA LEU A 47 3.46 -10.85 -9.25
C LEU A 47 3.59 -9.49 -8.55
N HIS A 48 3.34 -8.40 -9.28
CA HIS A 48 3.32 -7.06 -8.68
C HIS A 48 2.30 -6.96 -7.54
N THR A 49 1.09 -7.50 -7.71
CA THR A 49 0.06 -7.48 -6.66
C THR A 49 0.49 -8.30 -5.45
N GLN A 50 1.03 -9.50 -5.67
CA GLN A 50 1.51 -10.35 -4.58
C GLN A 50 2.59 -9.65 -3.73
N VAL A 51 3.64 -9.13 -4.37
CA VAL A 51 4.80 -8.55 -3.68
C VAL A 51 4.49 -7.15 -3.13
N MET A 52 3.96 -6.26 -3.96
CA MET A 52 3.82 -4.85 -3.60
C MET A 52 2.54 -4.55 -2.81
N LYS A 53 1.55 -5.44 -2.81
CA LYS A 53 0.31 -5.26 -2.01
C LYS A 53 0.17 -6.29 -0.91
N THR A 54 0.11 -7.58 -1.25
CA THR A 54 -0.20 -8.63 -0.26
C THR A 54 0.89 -8.76 0.79
N GLU A 55 2.13 -8.93 0.34
CA GLU A 55 3.28 -9.06 1.23
C GLU A 55 3.60 -7.75 1.95
N ALA A 56 3.48 -6.61 1.26
CA ALA A 56 3.64 -5.28 1.86
C ALA A 56 2.65 -5.03 3.00
N LEU A 57 1.37 -5.40 2.84
CA LEU A 57 0.38 -5.30 3.91
C LEU A 57 0.75 -6.20 5.09
N ARG A 58 1.13 -7.44 4.83
CA ARG A 58 1.55 -8.39 5.88
C ARG A 58 2.77 -7.88 6.65
N GLN A 59 3.75 -7.31 5.97
CA GLN A 59 4.92 -6.68 6.59
C GLN A 59 4.49 -5.56 7.55
N ALA A 60 3.64 -4.63 7.08
CA ALA A 60 3.16 -3.52 7.90
C ALA A 60 2.38 -3.99 9.15
N LEU A 61 1.51 -5.00 8.99
CA LEU A 61 0.75 -5.56 10.10
C LEU A 61 1.69 -6.18 11.16
N ASN A 62 2.70 -6.94 10.72
CA ASN A 62 3.68 -7.56 11.60
C ASN A 62 4.59 -6.55 12.28
N GLU A 63 5.08 -5.54 11.55
CA GLU A 63 5.99 -4.51 12.06
C GLU A 63 5.36 -3.71 13.21
N HIS A 64 4.08 -3.36 13.07
CA HIS A 64 3.36 -2.59 14.08
C HIS A 64 2.65 -3.47 15.13
N GLY A 65 2.62 -4.80 14.93
CA GLY A 65 1.95 -5.73 15.84
C GLY A 65 0.44 -5.52 15.93
N PHE A 66 -0.21 -5.11 14.84
CA PHE A 66 -1.67 -4.92 14.82
C PHE A 66 -2.39 -6.26 14.94
N ASP A 67 -3.36 -6.34 15.84
CA ASP A 67 -4.17 -7.53 16.13
C ASP A 67 -5.51 -7.55 15.36
N ALA A 68 -5.97 -6.37 14.91
CA ALA A 68 -7.16 -6.21 14.09
C ALA A 68 -6.97 -5.18 12.96
N ALA A 69 -7.65 -5.39 11.84
CA ALA A 69 -7.65 -4.47 10.70
C ALA A 69 -9.05 -4.36 10.08
N PHE A 70 -9.55 -3.14 9.93
CA PHE A 70 -10.80 -2.87 9.22
C PHE A 70 -10.54 -2.76 7.72
N GLY A 71 -11.07 -3.71 6.93
CA GLY A 71 -11.00 -3.70 5.47
C GLY A 71 -12.26 -3.14 4.82
N GLY A 72 -12.10 -2.33 3.78
CA GLY A 72 -13.21 -1.69 3.05
C GLY A 72 -13.89 -2.53 1.97
N ALA A 73 -13.63 -3.85 1.91
CA ALA A 73 -14.29 -4.74 0.95
C ALA A 73 -15.78 -4.88 1.28
N ARG A 74 -16.64 -4.84 0.26
CA ARG A 74 -18.09 -5.01 0.41
C ARG A 74 -18.60 -6.22 -0.38
N ARG A 75 -19.84 -6.62 -0.10
CA ARG A 75 -20.50 -7.78 -0.72
C ARG A 75 -21.21 -7.43 -2.03
N ASP A 76 -21.65 -6.18 -2.16
CA ASP A 76 -22.18 -5.59 -3.39
C ASP A 76 -21.06 -5.29 -4.39
#